data_AF-A0AA85AX08-F1
#
_entry.id   AF-A0AA85AX08-F1
#
_cell.length_a   1.000
_cell.length_b   1.000
_cell.length_c   1.000
_cell.angle_alpha   90.00
_cell.angle_beta   90.00
_cell.angle_gamma   90.00
#
_symmetry.space_group_name_H-M   'P 1'
#
loop_
_entity.id
_entity.type
_entity.pdbx_description
1 polymer ?
#
loop_
_entity_poly.entity_id
_entity_poly.type
_entity_poly.pdbx_seq_one_letter_code
_entity_poly.pdbx_strand_id
1 'polypeptide(L)'
;MICVRSTCFKCGPCRPKWMKMVDNLYSGSPQDTNNHNKLIHYCLHQPDKLDRIAKYLHLRLSQDLSRRYDQNISISVKAIDKLIQVCHGHRLVLAISFLKMIQLLLETNRMDLQIMASKSFVEFSKIDDDSPNYHKECNEILDHFAAMAHASFSNPQERNAVRVAGIQGIQGVVRKMVSDQLILEVHESNMDKIVLPLLFNMCDKFELDSNSNESQCDPSQEAVYVFEDIVRQASYTNIKPVVTSILTHLDNHKLWDPCDFPLLIFQYLLDSLKTTQVAHSLVKQLVAHLSLHESDFTLSERTSLVQVIGLVVISLAKGAIGPDVFHNFKSLLQILKASIDKTSQYLIPNNLHLMIPIENYLVNVSFKRQLSIL
;
A
#
# COMPACT_ATOMS: atom_id res chain seq x y z
N MET A 1 43.15 11.79 4.20
CA MET A 1 42.81 13.02 3.45
C MET A 1 42.92 12.71 1.95
N ILE A 2 41.89 12.08 1.38
CA ILE A 2 41.88 11.68 -0.04
C ILE A 2 41.09 12.74 -0.79
N CYS A 3 41.81 13.50 -1.61
CA CYS A 3 41.31 14.61 -2.41
C CYS A 3 40.41 14.07 -3.53
N VAL A 4 39.09 14.23 -3.37
CA VAL A 4 38.11 13.96 -4.43
C VAL A 4 38.30 15.03 -5.51
N ARG A 5 38.84 14.63 -6.65
CA ARG A 5 38.92 15.48 -7.85
C ARG A 5 37.50 15.75 -8.37
N SER A 6 36.94 16.87 -7.95
CA SER A 6 35.77 17.50 -8.57
C SER A 6 36.10 17.86 -10.02
N THR A 7 35.67 17.03 -10.98
CA THR A 7 35.80 17.34 -12.40
C THR A 7 34.78 18.44 -12.76
N CYS A 8 35.33 19.61 -13.03
CA CYS A 8 34.62 20.82 -13.40
C CYS A 8 34.01 20.68 -14.81
N PHE A 9 32.75 20.24 -14.92
CA PHE A 9 31.96 20.38 -16.14
C PHE A 9 31.40 21.81 -16.24
N LYS A 10 32.24 22.83 -16.37
CA LYS A 10 31.81 24.21 -16.67
C LYS A 10 32.27 24.62 -18.08
N CYS A 11 31.27 24.98 -18.90
CA CYS A 11 31.30 25.68 -20.20
C CYS A 11 32.51 25.50 -21.14
N GLY A 12 32.28 24.87 -22.29
CA GLY A 12 33.18 24.90 -23.44
C GLY A 12 32.54 24.33 -24.73
N PRO A 13 33.05 24.69 -25.92
CA PRO A 13 32.53 24.22 -27.22
C PRO A 13 32.55 22.68 -27.40
N CYS A 14 33.33 21.98 -26.58
CA CYS A 14 33.49 20.52 -26.57
C CYS A 14 32.37 19.73 -25.88
N ARG A 15 31.29 20.37 -25.41
CA ARG A 15 30.16 19.61 -24.82
C ARG A 15 29.50 18.70 -25.87
N PRO A 16 29.28 17.41 -25.57
CA PRO A 16 28.69 16.49 -26.52
C PRO A 16 27.24 16.86 -26.82
N LYS A 17 26.77 16.52 -28.02
CA LYS A 17 25.45 16.91 -28.52
C LYS A 17 24.30 16.48 -27.60
N TRP A 18 24.34 15.26 -27.07
CA TRP A 18 23.33 14.74 -26.14
C TRP A 18 23.21 15.60 -24.87
N MET A 19 24.33 16.10 -24.33
CA MET A 19 24.36 16.93 -23.13
C MET A 19 23.77 18.32 -23.42
N LYS A 20 24.13 18.90 -24.58
CA LYS A 20 23.54 20.16 -25.05
C LYS A 20 22.02 20.02 -25.26
N MET A 21 21.55 18.87 -25.73
CA MET A 21 20.11 18.61 -25.90
C MET A 21 19.36 18.66 -24.56
N VAL A 22 19.96 18.08 -23.51
CA VAL A 22 19.41 18.18 -22.15
C VAL A 22 19.52 19.61 -21.62
N ASP A 23 20.66 20.28 -21.81
CA ASP A 23 20.85 21.68 -21.39
C ASP A 23 19.78 22.62 -21.98
N ASN A 24 19.40 22.39 -23.24
CA ASN A 24 18.41 23.19 -23.93
C ASN A 24 17.00 23.10 -23.33
N LEU A 25 16.68 22.04 -22.55
CA LEU A 25 15.40 21.94 -21.85
C LEU A 25 15.16 23.12 -20.91
N TYR A 26 16.24 23.71 -20.40
CA TYR A 26 16.22 24.77 -19.39
C TYR A 26 16.44 26.17 -19.98
N SER A 27 16.75 26.25 -21.28
CA SER A 27 16.87 27.51 -22.02
C SER A 27 15.58 27.77 -22.80
N GLY A 28 14.56 28.30 -22.13
CA GLY A 28 13.27 28.59 -22.76
C GLY A 28 12.18 28.87 -21.72
N SER A 29 10.99 29.20 -22.20
CA SER A 29 9.80 29.28 -21.35
C SER A 29 9.47 27.87 -20.82
N PRO A 30 9.08 27.72 -19.54
CA PRO A 30 8.71 26.42 -18.95
C PRO A 30 7.50 25.75 -19.64
N GLN A 31 6.75 26.50 -20.44
CA GLN A 31 5.61 25.99 -21.22
C GLN A 31 6.01 25.49 -22.62
N ASP A 32 7.25 25.75 -23.06
CA ASP A 32 7.70 25.37 -24.40
C ASP A 32 8.00 23.86 -24.47
N THR A 33 7.13 23.13 -25.16
CA THR A 33 7.30 21.68 -25.38
C THR A 33 8.27 21.36 -26.51
N ASN A 34 8.70 22.36 -27.30
CA ASN A 34 9.56 22.17 -28.46
C ASN A 34 10.91 21.54 -28.08
N ASN A 35 11.54 22.00 -27.00
CA ASN A 35 12.82 21.45 -26.54
C ASN A 35 12.68 20.00 -26.01
N HIS A 36 11.54 19.68 -25.37
CA HIS A 36 11.23 18.31 -24.96
C HIS A 36 11.06 17.40 -26.19
N ASN A 37 10.32 17.85 -27.21
CA ASN A 37 10.09 17.08 -28.44
C ASN A 37 11.39 16.85 -29.21
N LYS A 38 12.29 17.84 -29.27
CA LYS A 38 13.63 17.69 -29.86
C LYS A 38 14.47 16.65 -29.12
N LEU A 39 14.43 16.64 -27.78
CA LEU A 39 15.13 15.62 -27.00
C LEU A 39 14.55 14.23 -27.23
N ILE A 40 13.22 14.08 -27.22
CA ILE A 40 12.54 12.81 -27.49
C ILE A 40 12.92 12.28 -28.87
N HIS A 41 12.83 13.13 -29.90
CA HIS A 41 13.22 12.76 -31.27
C HIS A 41 14.68 12.31 -31.33
N TYR A 42 15.59 13.03 -30.65
CA TYR A 42 17.00 12.65 -30.58
C TYR A 42 17.21 11.28 -29.91
N CYS A 43 16.53 11.03 -28.79
CA CYS A 43 16.61 9.78 -28.04
C CYS A 43 16.08 8.57 -28.83
N LEU A 44 15.00 8.73 -29.59
CA LEU A 44 14.45 7.68 -30.45
C LEU A 44 15.43 7.25 -31.57
N HIS A 45 16.25 8.18 -32.07
CA HIS A 45 17.24 7.90 -33.11
C HIS A 45 18.61 7.48 -32.56
N GLN A 46 18.90 7.76 -31.29
CA GLN A 46 20.18 7.45 -30.63
C GLN A 46 19.96 6.81 -29.25
N PRO A 47 19.39 5.58 -29.22
CA PRO A 47 19.07 4.92 -27.96
C PRO A 47 20.30 4.57 -27.12
N ASP A 48 21.48 4.43 -27.74
CA ASP A 48 22.76 4.20 -27.06
C ASP A 48 23.18 5.35 -26.13
N LYS A 49 22.57 6.53 -26.27
CA LYS A 49 22.80 7.70 -25.39
C LYS A 49 21.81 7.80 -24.23
N LEU A 50 20.74 7.01 -24.21
CA LEU A 50 19.66 7.11 -23.22
C LEU A 50 20.16 6.98 -21.79
N ASP A 51 21.02 6.00 -21.50
CA ASP A 51 21.62 5.81 -20.18
C ASP A 51 22.34 7.07 -19.67
N ARG A 52 23.14 7.70 -20.54
CA ARG A 52 23.88 8.93 -20.20
C ARG A 52 22.95 10.12 -19.99
N ILE A 53 21.92 10.23 -20.83
CA ILE A 53 20.90 11.29 -20.72
C ILE A 53 20.13 11.15 -19.40
N ALA A 54 19.69 9.95 -19.06
CA ALA A 54 18.95 9.66 -17.83
C ALA A 54 19.77 9.98 -16.59
N LYS A 55 21.03 9.50 -16.54
CA LYS A 55 21.97 9.81 -15.46
C LYS A 55 22.27 11.30 -15.35
N TYR A 56 22.33 12.02 -16.46
CA TYR A 56 22.57 13.46 -16.47
C TYR A 56 21.35 14.25 -16.01
N LEU A 57 20.13 13.85 -16.37
CA LEU A 57 18.88 14.41 -15.84
C LEU A 57 18.82 14.25 -14.31
N HIS A 58 19.15 13.07 -13.81
CA HIS A 58 19.24 12.81 -12.37
C HIS A 58 20.28 13.71 -11.67
N LEU A 59 21.51 13.78 -12.22
CA LEU A 59 22.55 14.67 -11.69
C LEU A 59 22.10 16.14 -11.66
N ARG A 60 21.42 16.58 -12.72
CA ARG A 60 20.93 17.95 -12.82
C ARG A 60 19.83 18.25 -11.81
N LEU A 61 18.85 17.35 -11.70
CA LEU A 61 17.80 17.46 -10.68
C LEU A 61 18.40 17.56 -9.29
N SER A 62 19.39 16.72 -8.95
CA SER A 62 20.10 16.79 -7.66
C SER A 62 20.76 18.16 -7.42
N GLN A 63 21.40 18.75 -8.45
CA GLN A 63 21.99 20.09 -8.36
C GLN A 63 20.93 21.18 -8.22
N ASP A 64 19.82 21.09 -8.96
CA ASP A 64 18.74 22.07 -8.89
C ASP A 64 17.98 21.99 -7.56
N LEU A 65 17.88 20.80 -6.93
CA LEU A 65 17.40 20.64 -5.56
C LEU A 65 18.28 21.40 -4.56
N SER A 66 19.60 21.24 -4.66
CA SER A 66 20.54 21.94 -3.76
C SER A 66 20.45 23.47 -3.87
N ARG A 67 20.03 23.98 -5.03
CA ARG A 67 19.90 25.42 -5.32
C ARG A 67 18.46 25.94 -5.19
N ARG A 68 17.50 25.06 -4.93
CA ARG A 68 16.05 25.35 -4.89
C ARG A 68 15.51 25.99 -6.18
N TYR A 69 15.93 25.47 -7.33
CA TYR A 69 15.41 25.89 -8.63
C TYR A 69 14.20 25.04 -9.03
N ASP A 70 13.05 25.30 -8.42
CA ASP A 70 11.82 24.50 -8.54
C ASP A 70 11.32 24.34 -9.99
N GLN A 71 11.46 25.38 -10.81
CA GLN A 71 11.13 25.31 -12.23
C GLN A 71 12.02 24.30 -12.98
N ASN A 72 13.33 24.27 -12.70
CA ASN A 72 14.25 23.33 -13.30
C ASN A 72 13.99 21.90 -12.83
N ILE A 73 13.63 21.73 -11.55
CA ILE A 73 13.22 20.44 -11.01
C ILE A 73 12.01 19.90 -11.79
N SER A 74 10.97 20.74 -11.98
CA SER A 74 9.79 20.37 -12.77
C SER A 74 10.11 20.00 -14.22
N ILE A 75 11.01 20.76 -14.87
CA ILE A 75 11.48 20.46 -16.24
C ILE A 75 12.17 19.08 -16.28
N SER A 76 13.01 18.78 -15.29
CA SER A 76 13.75 17.51 -15.23
C SER A 76 12.80 16.31 -15.08
N VAL A 77 11.82 16.40 -14.18
CA VAL A 77 10.79 15.36 -13.96
C VAL A 77 9.96 15.15 -15.22
N LYS A 78 9.43 16.23 -15.81
CA LYS A 78 8.65 16.17 -17.06
C LYS A 78 9.43 15.56 -18.22
N ALA A 79 10.73 15.85 -18.30
CA ALA A 79 11.58 15.31 -19.35
C ALA A 79 11.73 13.79 -19.22
N ILE A 80 12.03 13.28 -18.02
CA ILE A 80 12.19 11.83 -17.83
C ILE A 80 10.85 11.09 -17.94
N ASP A 81 9.74 11.67 -17.47
CA ASP A 81 8.38 11.12 -17.64
C ASP A 81 8.07 10.84 -19.11
N LYS A 82 8.25 11.86 -19.95
CA LYS A 82 8.00 11.76 -21.39
C LYS A 82 8.93 10.75 -22.07
N LEU A 83 10.20 10.69 -21.66
CA LEU A 83 11.14 9.72 -22.21
C LEU A 83 10.72 8.29 -21.89
N ILE A 84 10.26 8.01 -20.66
CA ILE A 84 9.77 6.69 -20.26
C ILE A 84 8.52 6.28 -21.05
N GLN A 85 7.62 7.22 -21.29
CA GLN A 85 6.40 6.98 -22.06
C GLN A 85 6.68 6.62 -23.52
N VAL A 86 7.72 7.21 -24.13
CA VAL A 86 7.97 7.09 -25.58
C VAL A 86 9.07 6.08 -25.93
N CYS A 87 10.07 5.86 -25.07
CA CYS A 87 11.23 5.03 -25.38
C CYS A 87 11.06 3.57 -24.90
N HIS A 88 10.04 2.87 -25.41
CA HIS A 88 9.65 1.53 -24.96
C HIS A 88 10.79 0.50 -24.92
N GLY A 89 11.60 0.39 -25.99
CA GLY A 89 12.65 -0.64 -26.09
C GLY A 89 13.86 -0.47 -25.14
N HIS A 90 13.92 0.62 -24.38
CA HIS A 90 15.02 0.91 -23.43
C HIS A 90 14.49 1.40 -22.07
N ARG A 91 13.23 1.08 -21.75
CA ARG A 91 12.52 1.63 -20.59
C ARG A 91 13.20 1.32 -19.26
N LEU A 92 13.77 0.12 -19.10
CA LEU A 92 14.48 -0.29 -17.88
C LEU A 92 15.60 0.69 -17.49
N VAL A 93 16.39 1.15 -18.45
CA VAL A 93 17.51 2.08 -18.21
C VAL A 93 17.00 3.45 -17.72
N LEU A 94 15.90 3.91 -18.30
CA LEU A 94 15.24 5.14 -17.88
C LEU A 94 14.61 4.99 -16.49
N ALA A 95 13.95 3.87 -16.24
CA ALA A 95 13.27 3.56 -14.97
C ALA A 95 14.24 3.64 -13.77
N ILE A 96 15.46 3.11 -13.88
CA ILE A 96 16.42 3.17 -12.76
C ILE A 96 16.79 4.61 -12.40
N SER A 97 17.05 5.46 -13.40
CA SER A 97 17.39 6.88 -13.14
C SER A 97 16.18 7.66 -12.65
N PHE A 98 15.00 7.32 -13.17
CA PHE A 98 13.74 7.88 -12.74
C PHE A 98 13.44 7.58 -11.27
N LEU A 99 13.53 6.32 -10.84
CA LEU A 99 13.26 5.95 -9.46
C LEU A 99 14.23 6.64 -8.49
N LYS A 100 15.50 6.84 -8.88
CA LYS A 100 16.45 7.66 -8.11
C LYS A 100 16.05 9.14 -8.04
N MET A 101 15.51 9.69 -9.13
CA MET A 101 14.97 11.05 -9.12
C MET A 101 13.74 11.16 -8.20
N ILE A 102 12.83 10.19 -8.26
CA ILE A 102 11.68 10.10 -7.35
C ILE A 102 12.14 10.04 -5.90
N GLN A 103 13.09 9.15 -5.57
CA GLN A 103 13.66 9.04 -4.24
C GLN A 103 14.23 10.37 -3.74
N LEU A 104 15.07 11.06 -4.54
CA LEU A 104 15.62 12.36 -4.16
C LEU A 104 14.54 13.42 -3.85
N LEU A 105 13.44 13.42 -4.61
CA LEU A 105 12.33 14.35 -4.38
C LEU A 105 11.61 14.01 -3.08
N LEU A 106 11.37 12.72 -2.82
CA LEU A 106 10.70 12.25 -1.62
C LEU A 106 11.50 12.55 -0.34
N GLU A 107 12.83 12.39 -0.40
CA GLU A 107 13.78 12.66 0.70
C GLU A 107 13.82 14.15 1.12
N THR A 108 13.36 15.07 0.27
CA THR A 108 13.38 16.51 0.60
C THR A 108 12.40 16.91 1.70
N ASN A 109 11.38 16.09 1.97
CA ASN A 109 10.26 16.41 2.86
C ASN A 109 9.53 17.73 2.53
N ARG A 110 9.68 18.22 1.29
CA ARG A 110 8.91 19.34 0.76
C ARG A 110 7.63 18.82 0.13
N MET A 111 6.49 19.30 0.63
CA MET A 111 5.15 18.88 0.17
C MET A 111 4.99 18.94 -1.35
N ASP A 112 5.35 20.06 -1.98
CA ASP A 112 5.21 20.27 -3.42
C ASP A 112 6.01 19.26 -4.23
N LEU A 113 7.24 18.96 -3.79
CA LEU A 113 8.12 17.98 -4.44
C LEU A 113 7.67 16.54 -4.19
N GLN A 114 7.21 16.22 -2.98
CA GLN A 114 6.68 14.90 -2.63
C GLN A 114 5.41 14.58 -3.44
N ILE A 115 4.49 15.54 -3.56
CA ILE A 115 3.28 15.39 -4.39
C ILE A 115 3.66 15.26 -5.86
N MET A 116 4.63 16.03 -6.36
CA MET A 116 5.11 15.92 -7.74
C MET A 116 5.71 14.54 -8.02
N ALA A 117 6.54 14.04 -7.11
CA ALA A 117 7.17 12.73 -7.19
C ALA A 117 6.13 11.60 -7.18
N SER A 118 5.17 11.66 -6.26
CA SER A 118 4.07 10.69 -6.19
C SER A 118 3.27 10.66 -7.49
N LYS A 119 2.82 11.81 -8.01
CA LYS A 119 2.04 11.88 -9.26
C LYS A 119 2.80 11.28 -10.45
N SER A 120 4.07 11.66 -10.60
CA SER A 120 4.94 11.14 -11.65
C SER A 120 5.15 9.62 -11.52
N PHE A 121 5.38 9.12 -10.30
CA PHE A 121 5.50 7.69 -10.03
C PHE A 121 4.21 6.90 -10.28
N VAL A 122 3.04 7.47 -9.93
CA VAL A 122 1.74 6.84 -10.20
C VAL A 122 1.52 6.66 -11.70
N GLU A 123 1.85 7.66 -12.53
CA GLU A 123 1.78 7.51 -13.99
C GLU A 123 2.76 6.46 -14.51
N PHE A 124 3.99 6.45 -13.99
CA PHE A 124 4.97 5.39 -14.29
C PHE A 124 4.45 4.00 -13.92
N SER A 125 3.78 3.87 -12.78
CA SER A 125 3.28 2.59 -12.27
C SER A 125 2.26 1.91 -13.19
N LYS A 126 1.50 2.70 -13.96
CA LYS A 126 0.45 2.24 -14.89
C LYS A 126 1.00 1.68 -16.20
N ILE A 127 2.30 1.82 -16.45
CA ILE A 127 2.93 1.36 -17.69
C ILE A 127 3.25 -0.12 -17.55
N ASP A 128 2.69 -0.98 -18.39
CA ASP A 128 3.08 -2.39 -18.45
C ASP A 128 4.51 -2.52 -19.00
N ASP A 129 5.37 -3.25 -18.30
CA ASP A 129 6.77 -3.46 -18.68
C ASP A 129 7.21 -4.89 -18.31
N ASP A 130 7.73 -5.65 -19.28
CA ASP A 130 8.06 -7.08 -19.16
C ASP A 130 9.37 -7.35 -18.36
N SER A 131 9.89 -6.37 -17.61
CA SER A 131 11.26 -6.40 -17.07
C SER A 131 11.36 -5.92 -15.62
N PRO A 132 11.24 -6.82 -14.63
CA PRO A 132 11.13 -6.47 -13.20
C PRO A 132 12.48 -6.19 -12.50
N ASN A 133 13.45 -5.56 -13.17
CA ASN A 133 14.80 -5.37 -12.61
C ASN A 133 14.97 -4.11 -11.71
N TYR A 134 13.89 -3.56 -11.16
CA TYR A 134 13.91 -2.35 -10.31
C TYR A 134 13.18 -2.50 -8.96
N HIS A 135 12.98 -3.73 -8.49
CA HIS A 135 12.33 -3.99 -7.20
C HIS A 135 13.02 -3.34 -6.01
N LYS A 136 14.35 -3.29 -6.02
CA LYS A 136 15.14 -2.68 -4.95
C LYS A 136 14.81 -1.20 -4.82
N GLU A 137 14.83 -0.47 -5.94
CA GLU A 137 14.49 0.94 -6.00
C GLU A 137 13.03 1.19 -5.61
N CYS A 138 12.10 0.31 -6.01
CA CYS A 138 10.70 0.38 -5.55
C CYS A 138 10.56 0.18 -4.04
N ASN A 139 11.37 -0.69 -3.42
CA ASN A 139 11.36 -0.88 -1.97
C ASN A 139 11.93 0.33 -1.22
N GLU A 140 12.98 0.97 -1.76
CA GLU A 140 13.58 2.18 -1.17
C GLU A 140 12.60 3.38 -1.15
N ILE A 141 11.75 3.52 -2.17
CA ILE A 141 10.71 4.57 -2.20
C ILE A 141 9.45 4.22 -1.39
N LEU A 142 9.18 2.94 -1.12
CA LEU A 142 8.00 2.52 -0.34
C LEU A 142 8.00 3.13 1.05
N ASP A 143 9.16 3.17 1.71
CA ASP A 143 9.32 3.77 3.05
C ASP A 143 8.91 5.25 3.07
N HIS A 144 9.22 5.97 2.00
CA HIS A 144 8.88 7.38 1.87
C HIS A 144 7.38 7.60 1.65
N PHE A 145 6.75 6.76 0.82
CA PHE A 145 5.29 6.83 0.62
C PHE A 145 4.52 6.46 1.89
N ALA A 146 4.99 5.46 2.64
CA ALA A 146 4.44 5.13 3.95
C ALA A 146 4.54 6.30 4.93
N ALA A 147 5.69 6.98 4.99
CA ALA A 147 5.85 8.18 5.81
C ALA A 147 4.93 9.33 5.38
N MET A 148 4.74 9.55 4.08
CA MET A 148 3.79 10.53 3.55
C MET A 148 2.34 10.20 3.95
N ALA A 149 1.94 8.92 3.90
CA ALA A 149 0.63 8.46 4.34
C ALA A 149 0.39 8.65 5.84
N HIS A 150 1.44 8.82 6.64
CA HIS A 150 1.37 9.19 8.07
C HIS A 150 1.61 10.68 8.34
N ALA A 151 1.58 11.54 7.33
CA ALA A 151 1.88 12.96 7.50
C ALA A 151 0.96 13.62 8.55
N SER A 152 1.53 14.50 9.38
CA SER A 152 0.85 15.14 10.51
C SER A 152 1.01 16.66 10.46
N PHE A 153 0.67 17.26 9.32
CA PHE A 153 0.67 18.73 9.15
C PHE A 153 -0.49 19.38 9.90
N SER A 154 -0.24 20.59 10.42
CA SER A 154 -1.25 21.40 11.14
C SER A 154 -2.41 21.82 10.23
N ASN A 155 -2.11 22.14 8.96
CA ASN A 155 -3.13 22.44 7.96
C ASN A 155 -3.78 21.13 7.44
N PRO A 156 -5.09 20.90 7.65
CA PRO A 156 -5.76 19.68 7.21
C PRO A 156 -5.72 19.45 5.69
N GLN A 157 -5.77 20.50 4.88
CA GLN A 157 -5.74 20.37 3.41
C GLN A 157 -4.37 19.88 2.94
N GLU A 158 -3.31 20.46 3.50
CA GLU A 158 -1.92 20.07 3.22
C GLU A 158 -1.64 18.64 3.71
N ARG A 159 -2.11 18.32 4.93
CA ARG A 159 -2.02 16.98 5.50
C ARG A 159 -2.69 15.95 4.59
N ASN A 160 -3.93 16.20 4.20
CA ASN A 160 -4.69 15.28 3.38
C ASN A 160 -4.08 15.12 1.99
N ALA A 161 -3.60 16.21 1.38
CA ALA A 161 -2.94 16.17 0.08
C ALA A 161 -1.66 15.29 0.09
N VAL A 162 -0.83 15.40 1.13
CA VAL A 162 0.37 14.56 1.26
C VAL A 162 0.00 13.11 1.57
N ARG A 163 -0.99 12.88 2.43
CA ARG A 163 -1.44 11.52 2.75
C ARG A 163 -2.01 10.79 1.54
N VAL A 164 -2.89 11.43 0.77
CA VAL A 164 -3.40 10.87 -0.49
C VAL A 164 -2.27 10.58 -1.47
N ALA A 165 -1.32 11.50 -1.63
CA ALA A 165 -0.14 11.26 -2.46
C ALA A 165 0.70 10.06 -1.96
N GLY A 166 0.84 9.88 -0.64
CA GLY A 166 1.50 8.71 -0.06
C GLY A 166 0.77 7.42 -0.38
N ILE A 167 -0.55 7.38 -0.14
CA ILE A 167 -1.41 6.23 -0.40
C ILE A 167 -1.38 5.82 -1.89
N GLN A 168 -1.49 6.79 -2.81
CA GLN A 168 -1.38 6.52 -4.25
C GLN A 168 0.00 6.03 -4.66
N GLY A 169 1.05 6.53 -4.01
CA GLY A 169 2.42 6.04 -4.18
C GLY A 169 2.56 4.58 -3.76
N ILE A 170 2.01 4.20 -2.60
CA ILE A 170 1.95 2.80 -2.15
C ILE A 170 1.24 1.93 -3.18
N GLN A 171 0.07 2.36 -3.68
CA GLN A 171 -0.65 1.62 -4.72
C GLN A 171 0.21 1.43 -5.98
N GLY A 172 0.94 2.46 -6.40
CA GLY A 172 1.85 2.39 -7.54
C GLY A 172 2.99 1.39 -7.33
N VAL A 173 3.52 1.30 -6.11
CA VAL A 173 4.57 0.33 -5.75
C VAL A 173 4.01 -1.09 -5.83
N VAL A 174 2.83 -1.34 -5.24
CA VAL A 174 2.17 -2.64 -5.30
C VAL A 174 1.94 -3.05 -6.76
N ARG A 175 1.37 -2.17 -7.58
CA ARG A 175 1.15 -2.41 -9.02
C ARG A 175 2.43 -2.85 -9.74
N LYS A 176 3.58 -2.24 -9.41
CA LYS A 176 4.89 -2.58 -10.00
C LYS A 176 5.57 -3.80 -9.40
N MET A 177 5.24 -4.18 -8.17
CA MET A 177 5.80 -5.37 -7.52
C MET A 177 5.00 -6.66 -7.80
N VAL A 178 3.71 -6.55 -8.12
CA VAL A 178 2.77 -7.69 -8.23
C VAL A 178 2.74 -8.35 -9.63
N SER A 179 3.47 -7.82 -10.61
CA SER A 179 3.33 -8.24 -12.02
C SER A 179 3.69 -9.71 -12.30
N ASP A 180 4.59 -10.37 -11.57
CA ASP A 180 5.03 -11.73 -11.94
C ASP A 180 5.34 -12.61 -10.73
N GLN A 181 4.32 -13.34 -10.22
CA GLN A 181 4.43 -14.55 -9.37
C GLN A 181 5.36 -14.53 -8.13
N LEU A 182 5.95 -13.38 -7.79
CA LEU A 182 6.93 -13.20 -6.72
C LEU A 182 6.37 -12.23 -5.68
N ILE A 183 5.20 -12.58 -5.13
CA ILE A 183 4.96 -12.36 -3.69
C ILE A 183 5.65 -13.51 -2.91
N LEU A 184 6.77 -14.04 -3.42
CA LEU A 184 7.45 -15.20 -2.85
C LEU A 184 8.51 -14.83 -1.81
N GLU A 185 8.97 -13.58 -1.73
CA GLU A 185 9.85 -13.14 -0.64
C GLU A 185 9.62 -11.66 -0.32
N VAL A 186 8.36 -11.22 -0.25
CA VAL A 186 8.09 -10.00 0.49
C VAL A 186 8.34 -10.35 1.96
N HIS A 187 9.50 -9.97 2.49
CA HIS A 187 9.76 -10.03 3.93
C HIS A 187 8.54 -9.44 4.64
N GLU A 188 8.01 -10.12 5.67
CA GLU A 188 6.78 -9.71 6.39
C GLU A 188 6.78 -8.20 6.70
N SER A 189 7.97 -7.61 6.93
CA SER A 189 8.20 -6.18 7.12
C SER A 189 7.65 -5.24 6.04
N ASN A 190 7.56 -5.65 4.77
CA ASN A 190 7.08 -4.73 3.72
C ASN A 190 5.56 -4.72 3.63
N MET A 191 4.88 -5.80 4.05
CA MET A 191 3.42 -5.80 4.12
C MET A 191 2.93 -4.82 5.18
N ASP A 192 3.66 -4.70 6.28
CA ASP A 192 3.37 -3.66 7.29
C ASP A 192 3.52 -2.24 6.71
N LYS A 193 4.55 -2.00 5.88
CA LYS A 193 4.75 -0.70 5.20
C LYS A 193 3.65 -0.37 4.18
N ILE A 194 2.86 -1.36 3.76
CA ILE A 194 1.75 -1.21 2.83
C ILE A 194 0.43 -1.10 3.60
N VAL A 195 0.15 -2.06 4.48
CA VAL A 195 -1.16 -2.21 5.15
C VAL A 195 -1.32 -1.20 6.27
N LEU A 196 -0.30 -0.97 7.12
CA LEU A 196 -0.44 -0.11 8.30
C LEU A 196 -0.76 1.35 7.93
N PRO A 197 -0.14 1.97 6.91
CA PRO A 197 -0.51 3.33 6.52
C PRO A 197 -1.93 3.45 5.98
N LEU A 198 -2.48 2.39 5.37
CA LEU A 198 -3.88 2.38 4.93
C LEU A 198 -4.80 2.32 6.14
N LEU A 199 -4.55 1.40 7.08
CA LEU A 199 -5.35 1.26 8.31
C LEU A 199 -5.35 2.55 9.13
N PHE A 200 -4.18 3.19 9.30
CA PHE A 200 -4.07 4.47 9.98
C PHE A 200 -5.01 5.54 9.38
N ASN A 201 -5.06 5.66 8.06
CA ASN A 201 -5.93 6.63 7.39
C ASN A 201 -7.42 6.25 7.43
N MET A 202 -7.73 4.95 7.55
CA MET A 202 -9.10 4.49 7.81
C MET A 202 -9.54 4.82 9.24
N CYS A 203 -8.67 4.59 10.25
CA CYS A 203 -8.92 4.93 11.66
C CYS A 203 -9.18 6.42 11.84
N ASP A 204 -8.33 7.27 11.28
CA ASP A 204 -8.36 8.73 11.53
C ASP A 204 -9.72 9.35 11.18
N LYS A 205 -10.40 8.85 10.13
CA LYS A 205 -11.77 9.26 9.82
C LYS A 205 -12.81 8.64 10.74
N PHE A 206 -12.60 7.39 11.17
CA PHE A 206 -13.48 6.69 12.09
C PHE A 206 -13.59 7.43 13.44
N GLU A 207 -12.49 8.03 13.92
CA GLU A 207 -12.46 8.81 15.16
C GLU A 207 -13.08 10.22 15.05
N LEU A 208 -13.24 10.78 13.84
CA LEU A 208 -13.57 12.20 13.62
C LEU A 208 -15.06 12.51 13.37
N ASP A 209 -15.97 11.53 13.45
CA ASP A 209 -17.41 11.67 13.22
C ASP A 209 -17.84 12.19 11.82
N SER A 210 -18.98 11.68 11.36
CA SER A 210 -19.49 11.64 9.98
C SER A 210 -19.92 12.99 9.35
N ASN A 211 -19.51 14.14 9.90
CA ASN A 211 -20.03 15.46 9.51
C ASN A 211 -19.06 16.37 8.73
N SER A 212 -17.98 15.81 8.18
CA SER A 212 -17.07 16.59 7.34
C SER A 212 -17.43 16.47 5.85
N ASN A 213 -17.74 17.62 5.26
CA ASN A 213 -18.04 17.80 3.84
C ASN A 213 -17.08 17.02 2.93
N GLU A 214 -17.62 16.41 1.88
CA GLU A 214 -16.90 15.71 0.81
C GLU A 214 -15.78 16.60 0.23
N SER A 215 -14.58 16.50 0.78
CA SER A 215 -13.39 17.09 0.19
C SER A 215 -12.91 16.15 -0.92
N GLN A 216 -12.54 16.69 -2.09
CA GLN A 216 -12.01 15.93 -3.24
C GLN A 216 -10.71 15.12 -2.94
N CYS A 217 -10.21 15.17 -1.71
CA CYS A 217 -8.93 14.60 -1.29
C CYS A 217 -9.08 14.03 0.12
N ASP A 218 -10.01 13.09 0.31
CA ASP A 218 -10.19 12.37 1.58
C ASP A 218 -9.21 11.18 1.65
N PRO A 219 -8.19 11.22 2.53
CA PRO A 219 -7.22 10.12 2.66
C PRO A 219 -7.87 8.80 3.06
N SER A 220 -8.97 8.84 3.81
CA SER A 220 -9.65 7.63 4.27
C SER A 220 -10.32 6.89 3.11
N GLN A 221 -11.03 7.63 2.25
CA GLN A 221 -11.64 7.05 1.05
C GLN A 221 -10.58 6.46 0.11
N GLU A 222 -9.48 7.19 -0.11
CA GLU A 222 -8.37 6.69 -0.92
C GLU A 222 -7.73 5.44 -0.29
N ALA A 223 -7.56 5.41 1.04
CA ALA A 223 -7.01 4.26 1.75
C ALA A 223 -7.88 3.02 1.62
N VAL A 224 -9.21 3.16 1.74
CA VAL A 224 -10.17 2.06 1.52
C VAL A 224 -10.04 1.53 0.10
N TYR A 225 -10.07 2.42 -0.89
CA TYR A 225 -9.94 2.03 -2.30
C TYR A 225 -8.64 1.25 -2.57
N VAL A 226 -7.51 1.75 -2.09
CA VAL A 226 -6.20 1.09 -2.28
C VAL A 226 -6.11 -0.23 -1.51
N PHE A 227 -6.63 -0.30 -0.28
CA PHE A 227 -6.68 -1.54 0.49
C PHE A 227 -7.47 -2.63 -0.22
N GLU A 228 -8.68 -2.31 -0.69
CA GLU A 228 -9.49 -3.27 -1.43
C GLU A 228 -8.84 -3.70 -2.75
N ASP A 229 -8.17 -2.79 -3.47
CA ASP A 229 -7.41 -3.11 -4.68
C ASP A 229 -6.27 -4.11 -4.38
N ILE A 230 -5.51 -3.89 -3.30
CA ILE A 230 -4.45 -4.82 -2.85
C ILE A 230 -5.04 -6.20 -2.52
N VAL A 231 -6.15 -6.24 -1.78
CA VAL A 231 -6.81 -7.50 -1.40
C VAL A 231 -7.37 -8.23 -2.64
N ARG A 232 -7.94 -7.51 -3.61
CA ARG A 232 -8.43 -8.09 -4.88
C ARG A 232 -7.32 -8.70 -5.74
N GLN A 233 -6.10 -8.19 -5.61
CA GLN A 233 -4.90 -8.68 -6.30
C GLN A 233 -4.19 -9.81 -5.53
N ALA A 234 -4.46 -9.96 -4.23
CA ALA A 234 -3.85 -11.00 -3.41
C ALA A 234 -4.32 -12.40 -3.81
N SER A 235 -3.37 -13.33 -3.95
CA SER A 235 -3.67 -14.77 -4.04
C SER A 235 -3.83 -15.40 -2.64
N TYR A 236 -4.19 -16.69 -2.58
CA TYR A 236 -4.32 -17.44 -1.32
C TYR A 236 -3.08 -17.40 -0.43
N THR A 237 -1.86 -17.34 -0.99
CA THR A 237 -0.62 -17.28 -0.21
C THR A 237 -0.34 -15.88 0.34
N ASN A 238 -0.89 -14.84 -0.30
CA ASN A 238 -0.52 -13.45 -0.06
C ASN A 238 -1.48 -12.76 0.91
N ILE A 239 -2.67 -13.33 1.11
CA ILE A 239 -3.64 -12.83 2.08
C ILE A 239 -3.20 -13.05 3.53
N LYS A 240 -2.42 -14.09 3.83
CA LYS A 240 -1.98 -14.38 5.20
C LYS A 240 -1.12 -13.23 5.76
N PRO A 241 -0.07 -12.75 5.08
CA PRO A 241 0.66 -11.55 5.50
C PRO A 241 -0.23 -10.32 5.71
N VAL A 242 -1.21 -10.08 4.82
CA VAL A 242 -2.18 -8.96 4.98
C VAL A 242 -2.95 -9.09 6.29
N VAL A 243 -3.50 -10.27 6.56
CA VAL A 243 -4.28 -10.54 7.78
C VAL A 243 -3.41 -10.42 9.02
N THR A 244 -2.18 -10.95 8.99
CA THR A 244 -1.23 -10.79 10.09
C THR A 244 -0.95 -9.32 10.38
N SER A 245 -0.66 -8.49 9.38
CA SER A 245 -0.46 -7.05 9.55
C SER A 245 -1.69 -6.34 10.15
N ILE A 246 -2.90 -6.72 9.72
CA ILE A 246 -4.15 -6.18 10.31
C ILE A 246 -4.24 -6.54 11.79
N LEU A 247 -4.07 -7.82 12.14
CA LEU A 247 -4.17 -8.28 13.53
C LEU A 247 -3.15 -7.58 14.42
N THR A 248 -1.87 -7.56 14.00
CA THR A 248 -0.80 -6.89 14.73
C THR A 248 -1.06 -5.39 14.89
N HIS A 249 -1.66 -4.71 13.91
CA HIS A 249 -2.06 -3.32 14.05
C HIS A 249 -3.13 -3.12 15.13
N LEU A 250 -4.19 -3.94 15.07
CA LEU A 250 -5.30 -3.86 16.04
C LEU A 250 -4.82 -4.12 17.46
N ASP A 251 -3.93 -5.09 17.65
CA ASP A 251 -3.34 -5.42 18.96
C ASP A 251 -2.49 -4.26 19.49
N ASN A 252 -1.53 -3.79 18.68
CA ASN A 252 -0.55 -2.78 19.09
C ASN A 252 -1.21 -1.44 19.43
N HIS A 253 -2.26 -1.07 18.70
CA HIS A 253 -2.97 0.19 18.88
C HIS A 253 -4.21 0.06 19.78
N LYS A 254 -4.49 -1.14 20.34
CA LYS A 254 -5.65 -1.43 21.18
C LYS A 254 -6.99 -1.05 20.54
N LEU A 255 -7.11 -1.35 19.25
CA LEU A 255 -8.27 -0.97 18.44
C LEU A 255 -9.38 -2.03 18.44
N TRP A 256 -9.28 -3.06 19.29
CA TRP A 256 -10.31 -4.08 19.43
C TRP A 256 -11.56 -3.56 20.16
N ASP A 257 -11.47 -2.49 20.94
CA ASP A 257 -12.59 -1.90 21.69
C ASP A 257 -12.65 -0.38 21.44
N PRO A 258 -13.73 0.16 20.83
CA PRO A 258 -14.96 -0.51 20.39
C PRO A 258 -14.79 -1.39 19.14
N CYS A 259 -15.70 -2.34 18.95
CA CYS A 259 -15.63 -3.36 17.88
C CYS A 259 -15.88 -2.85 16.45
N ASP A 260 -16.36 -1.62 16.30
CA ASP A 260 -16.82 -1.08 15.03
C ASP A 260 -15.72 -1.00 13.97
N PHE A 261 -14.52 -0.55 14.36
CA PHE A 261 -13.40 -0.41 13.44
C PHE A 261 -12.82 -1.77 12.98
N PRO A 262 -12.55 -2.75 13.87
CA PRO A 262 -12.23 -4.11 13.45
C PRO A 262 -13.28 -4.70 12.51
N LEU A 263 -14.57 -4.57 12.84
CA LEU A 263 -15.65 -5.09 11.99
C LEU A 263 -15.62 -4.45 10.59
N LEU A 264 -15.38 -3.14 10.51
CA LEU A 264 -15.28 -2.41 9.26
C LEU A 264 -14.11 -2.89 8.38
N ILE A 265 -12.90 -3.04 8.94
CA ILE A 265 -11.73 -3.51 8.17
C ILE A 265 -11.97 -4.92 7.62
N PHE A 266 -12.46 -5.82 8.47
CA PHE A 266 -12.72 -7.19 8.05
C PHE A 266 -13.89 -7.28 7.06
N GLN A 267 -14.84 -6.35 7.12
CA GLN A 267 -15.87 -6.21 6.09
C GLN A 267 -15.26 -5.82 4.73
N TYR A 268 -14.42 -4.78 4.66
CA TYR A 268 -13.73 -4.40 3.41
C TYR A 268 -12.85 -5.53 2.86
N LEU A 269 -12.17 -6.26 3.75
CA LEU A 269 -11.39 -7.43 3.37
C LEU A 269 -12.29 -8.49 2.74
N LEU A 270 -13.40 -8.86 3.39
CA LEU A 270 -14.33 -9.88 2.88
C LEU A 270 -14.99 -9.49 1.57
N ASP A 271 -15.42 -8.24 1.42
CA ASP A 271 -16.06 -7.72 0.20
C ASP A 271 -15.09 -7.72 -1.00
N SER A 272 -13.78 -7.72 -0.73
CA SER A 272 -12.71 -7.77 -1.73
C SER A 272 -12.24 -9.18 -2.10
N LEU A 273 -12.60 -10.21 -1.30
CA LEU A 273 -12.20 -11.59 -1.54
C LEU A 273 -13.09 -12.28 -2.58
N LYS A 274 -12.46 -12.95 -3.55
CA LYS A 274 -13.17 -13.65 -4.65
C LYS A 274 -13.42 -15.14 -4.39
N THR A 275 -12.77 -15.76 -3.40
CA THR A 275 -12.76 -17.22 -3.21
C THR A 275 -13.08 -17.64 -1.78
N THR A 276 -14.03 -18.57 -1.62
CA THR A 276 -14.48 -19.15 -0.33
C THR A 276 -13.34 -19.82 0.47
N GLN A 277 -12.34 -20.39 -0.21
CA GLN A 277 -11.17 -21.01 0.42
C GLN A 277 -10.34 -20.02 1.26
N VAL A 278 -10.22 -18.77 0.81
CA VAL A 278 -9.48 -17.73 1.55
C VAL A 278 -10.21 -17.38 2.84
N ALA A 279 -11.53 -17.27 2.80
CA ALA A 279 -12.34 -16.98 3.97
C ALA A 279 -12.29 -18.11 5.02
N HIS A 280 -12.14 -19.40 4.63
CA HIS A 280 -11.85 -20.46 5.60
C HIS A 280 -10.50 -20.32 6.30
N SER A 281 -9.47 -19.94 5.54
CA SER A 281 -8.15 -19.65 6.11
C SER A 281 -8.22 -18.49 7.09
N LEU A 282 -9.02 -17.46 6.77
CA LEU A 282 -9.26 -16.31 7.63
C LEU A 282 -9.87 -16.71 8.99
N VAL A 283 -10.92 -17.54 9.00
CA VAL A 283 -11.51 -18.02 10.27
C VAL A 283 -10.47 -18.77 11.11
N LYS A 284 -9.67 -19.65 10.50
CA LYS A 284 -8.61 -20.38 11.22
C LYS A 284 -7.58 -19.43 11.84
N GLN A 285 -7.17 -18.40 11.10
CA GLN A 285 -6.22 -17.40 11.59
C GLN A 285 -6.82 -16.60 12.76
N LEU A 286 -8.08 -16.16 12.66
CA LEU A 286 -8.74 -15.41 13.73
C LEU A 286 -8.96 -16.23 15.00
N VAL A 287 -9.32 -17.52 14.87
CA VAL A 287 -9.47 -18.44 16.01
C VAL A 287 -8.11 -18.73 16.66
N ALA A 288 -7.07 -18.87 15.84
CA ALA A 288 -5.71 -18.99 16.35
C ALA A 288 -5.29 -17.72 17.11
N HIS A 289 -5.61 -16.53 16.58
CA HIS A 289 -5.39 -15.24 17.24
C HIS A 289 -6.10 -15.13 18.60
N LEU A 290 -7.38 -15.51 18.65
CA LEU A 290 -8.16 -15.55 19.88
C LEU A 290 -7.54 -16.49 20.92
N SER A 291 -7.03 -17.65 20.47
CA SER A 291 -6.35 -18.60 21.34
C SER A 291 -5.01 -18.07 21.87
N LEU A 292 -4.29 -17.27 21.07
CA LEU A 292 -3.01 -16.69 21.47
C LEU A 292 -3.20 -15.63 22.56
N HIS A 293 -4.30 -14.88 22.52
CA HIS A 293 -4.61 -13.81 23.48
C HIS A 293 -5.61 -14.23 24.58
N GLU A 294 -5.65 -15.52 24.94
CA GLU A 294 -6.57 -16.08 25.95
C GLU A 294 -6.36 -15.48 27.36
N SER A 295 -5.18 -14.96 27.68
CA SER A 295 -4.88 -14.28 28.95
C SER A 295 -4.83 -12.77 28.84
N ASP A 296 -4.50 -12.24 27.67
CA ASP A 296 -4.03 -10.85 27.52
C ASP A 296 -5.17 -9.89 27.16
N PHE A 297 -6.19 -10.38 26.45
CA PHE A 297 -7.35 -9.56 26.09
C PHE A 297 -8.36 -9.46 27.21
N THR A 298 -8.94 -8.27 27.35
CA THR A 298 -10.14 -8.01 28.16
C THR A 298 -11.37 -8.72 27.59
N LEU A 299 -12.44 -8.79 28.39
CA LEU A 299 -13.72 -9.36 27.94
C LEU A 299 -14.28 -8.63 26.71
N SER A 300 -14.10 -7.30 26.64
CA SER A 300 -14.57 -6.46 25.53
C SER A 300 -13.80 -6.78 24.24
N GLU A 301 -12.47 -6.80 24.31
CA GLU A 301 -11.60 -7.11 23.16
C GLU A 301 -11.85 -8.54 22.64
N ARG A 302 -12.04 -9.52 23.54
CA ARG A 302 -12.44 -10.89 23.14
C ARG A 302 -13.78 -10.92 22.45
N THR A 303 -14.75 -10.16 22.96
CA THR A 303 -16.09 -10.07 22.38
C THR A 303 -16.02 -9.48 20.96
N SER A 304 -15.23 -8.43 20.78
CA SER A 304 -14.97 -7.82 19.47
C SER A 304 -14.34 -8.81 18.47
N LEU A 305 -13.29 -9.53 18.87
CA LEU A 305 -12.68 -10.56 18.02
C LEU A 305 -13.67 -11.68 17.67
N VAL A 306 -14.51 -12.09 18.61
CA VAL A 306 -15.56 -13.10 18.37
C VAL A 306 -16.63 -12.57 17.42
N GLN A 307 -16.98 -11.29 17.47
CA GLN A 307 -17.88 -10.66 16.51
C GLN A 307 -17.27 -10.61 15.11
N VAL A 308 -15.97 -10.30 14.98
CA VAL A 308 -15.24 -10.37 13.71
C VAL A 308 -15.22 -11.80 13.15
N ILE A 309 -14.97 -12.82 14.00
CA ILE A 309 -15.10 -14.23 13.60
C ILE A 309 -16.52 -14.49 13.09
N GLY A 310 -17.54 -14.05 13.84
CA GLY A 310 -18.95 -14.16 13.45
C GLY A 310 -19.24 -13.54 12.08
N LEU A 311 -18.71 -12.35 11.80
CA LEU A 311 -18.84 -11.66 10.50
C LEU A 311 -18.29 -12.52 9.35
N VAL A 312 -17.07 -13.04 9.49
CA VAL A 312 -16.42 -13.90 8.48
C VAL A 312 -17.22 -15.18 8.27
N VAL A 313 -17.68 -15.81 9.35
CA VAL A 313 -18.47 -17.04 9.32
C VAL A 313 -19.82 -16.81 8.62
N ILE A 314 -20.50 -15.71 8.91
CA ILE A 314 -21.75 -15.33 8.25
C ILE A 314 -21.52 -15.10 6.75
N SER A 315 -20.43 -14.43 6.37
CA SER A 315 -20.09 -14.20 4.97
C SER A 315 -19.86 -15.52 4.22
N LEU A 316 -19.11 -16.45 4.83
CA LEU A 316 -18.92 -17.82 4.33
C LEU A 316 -20.24 -18.58 4.14
N ALA A 317 -21.18 -18.43 5.07
CA ALA A 317 -22.48 -19.10 4.99
C ALA A 317 -23.36 -18.53 3.86
N LYS A 318 -23.35 -17.20 3.66
CA LYS A 318 -24.11 -16.53 2.58
C LYS A 318 -23.61 -16.91 1.19
N GLY A 319 -22.30 -17.12 1.03
CA GLY A 319 -21.68 -17.46 -0.25
C GLY A 319 -21.71 -18.95 -0.61
N ALA A 320 -22.18 -19.82 0.29
CA ALA A 320 -22.14 -21.26 0.09
C ALA A 320 -23.34 -21.78 -0.72
N ILE A 321 -23.08 -22.56 -1.77
CA ILE A 321 -24.12 -23.18 -2.60
C ILE A 321 -23.85 -24.69 -2.67
N GLY A 322 -24.85 -25.51 -2.33
CA GLY A 322 -24.76 -26.97 -2.45
C GLY A 322 -23.75 -27.61 -1.47
N PRO A 323 -22.80 -28.47 -1.93
CA PRO A 323 -21.85 -29.19 -1.06
C PRO A 323 -20.98 -28.30 -0.15
N ASP A 324 -20.73 -27.06 -0.57
CA ASP A 324 -19.93 -26.09 0.19
C ASP A 324 -20.61 -25.71 1.51
N VAL A 325 -21.94 -25.73 1.59
CA VAL A 325 -22.68 -25.45 2.83
C VAL A 325 -22.31 -26.47 3.90
N PHE A 326 -22.25 -27.75 3.54
CA PHE A 326 -21.89 -28.83 4.45
C PHE A 326 -20.41 -28.75 4.87
N HIS A 327 -19.52 -28.45 3.93
CA HIS A 327 -18.10 -28.28 4.25
C HIS A 327 -17.85 -27.09 5.19
N ASN A 328 -18.57 -25.98 4.97
CA ASN A 328 -18.50 -24.79 5.81
C ASN A 328 -19.03 -25.12 7.21
N PHE A 329 -20.20 -25.73 7.31
CA PHE A 329 -20.78 -26.13 8.59
C PHE A 329 -19.90 -27.11 9.37
N LYS A 330 -19.35 -28.14 8.70
CA LYS A 330 -18.41 -29.09 9.30
C LYS A 330 -17.14 -28.39 9.80
N SER A 331 -16.60 -27.44 9.04
CA SER A 331 -15.42 -26.67 9.43
C SER A 331 -15.72 -25.79 10.65
N LEU A 332 -16.88 -25.13 10.69
CA LEU A 332 -17.34 -24.34 11.83
C LEU A 332 -17.50 -25.21 13.08
N LEU A 333 -18.13 -26.38 12.96
CA LEU A 333 -18.26 -27.33 14.06
C LEU A 333 -16.91 -27.84 14.56
N GLN A 334 -15.96 -28.10 13.66
CA GLN A 334 -14.59 -28.49 14.06
C GLN A 334 -13.88 -27.37 14.83
N ILE A 335 -14.05 -26.12 14.40
CA ILE A 335 -13.51 -24.95 15.09
C ILE A 335 -14.15 -24.78 16.47
N LEU A 336 -15.48 -24.88 16.55
CA LEU A 336 -16.24 -24.79 17.81
C LEU A 336 -15.84 -25.91 18.78
N LYS A 337 -15.73 -27.14 18.27
CA LYS A 337 -15.27 -28.30 19.03
C LYS A 337 -13.84 -28.11 19.53
N ALA A 338 -12.92 -27.68 18.67
CA ALA A 338 -11.53 -27.43 19.07
C ALA A 338 -11.42 -26.32 20.13
N SER A 339 -12.30 -25.31 20.06
CA SER A 339 -12.41 -24.27 21.08
C SER A 339 -12.91 -24.83 22.42
N ILE A 340 -13.98 -25.62 22.41
CA ILE A 340 -14.57 -26.24 23.61
C ILE A 340 -13.60 -27.25 24.26
N ASP A 341 -12.97 -28.10 23.45
CA ASP A 341 -12.04 -29.13 23.92
C ASP A 341 -10.82 -28.50 24.62
N LYS A 342 -10.30 -27.37 24.11
CA LYS A 342 -9.27 -26.58 24.80
C LYS A 342 -9.77 -26.01 26.13
N THR A 343 -10.97 -25.43 26.16
CA THR A 343 -11.56 -24.88 27.40
C THR A 343 -11.79 -25.97 28.46
N SER A 344 -12.14 -27.20 28.04
CA SER A 344 -12.36 -28.33 28.95
C SER A 344 -11.09 -28.80 29.67
N GLN A 345 -9.91 -28.57 29.08
CA GLN A 345 -8.62 -28.93 29.69
C GLN A 345 -8.16 -27.95 30.78
N TYR A 346 -8.76 -26.76 30.86
CA TYR A 346 -8.43 -25.70 31.83
C TYR A 346 -9.46 -25.50 32.95
N LEU A 347 -10.43 -26.42 33.11
CA LEU A 347 -11.39 -26.38 34.23
C LEU A 347 -10.71 -26.68 35.57
N ILE A 348 -10.05 -25.66 36.13
CA ILE A 348 -9.93 -25.44 37.57
C ILE A 348 -11.15 -24.60 37.98
N PRO A 349 -11.90 -24.98 39.03
CA PRO A 349 -13.27 -24.54 39.24
C PRO A 349 -13.36 -23.14 39.89
N ASN A 350 -12.91 -22.06 39.21
CA ASN A 350 -13.11 -20.70 39.74
C ASN A 350 -13.37 -19.59 38.70
N ASN A 351 -13.42 -19.86 37.39
CA ASN A 351 -13.63 -18.81 36.37
C ASN A 351 -14.86 -19.05 35.48
N LEU A 352 -16.01 -19.38 36.08
CA LEU A 352 -17.27 -19.57 35.36
C LEU A 352 -17.81 -18.29 34.69
N HIS A 353 -17.30 -17.11 35.07
CA HIS A 353 -17.83 -15.82 34.61
C HIS A 353 -17.30 -15.36 33.24
N LEU A 354 -16.29 -16.04 32.69
CA LEU A 354 -15.67 -15.75 31.39
C LEU A 354 -16.26 -16.56 30.22
N MET A 355 -17.11 -17.57 30.51
CA MET A 355 -17.60 -18.56 29.52
C MET A 355 -18.84 -18.14 28.70
N ILE A 356 -19.52 -17.06 29.09
CA ILE A 356 -20.89 -16.78 28.65
C ILE A 356 -21.02 -16.05 27.28
N PRO A 357 -20.06 -15.28 26.75
CA PRO A 357 -20.29 -14.54 25.51
C PRO A 357 -20.21 -15.40 24.22
N ILE A 358 -19.23 -16.31 24.12
CA ILE A 358 -18.89 -16.97 22.85
C ILE A 358 -19.91 -18.05 22.47
N GLU A 359 -20.28 -18.90 23.44
CA GLU A 359 -21.30 -19.93 23.23
C GLU A 359 -22.67 -19.32 22.93
N ASN A 360 -23.08 -18.29 23.67
CA ASN A 360 -24.36 -17.63 23.43
C ASN A 360 -24.41 -16.90 22.09
N TYR A 361 -23.30 -16.33 21.60
CA TYR A 361 -23.31 -15.60 20.32
C TYR A 361 -23.30 -16.55 19.11
N LEU A 362 -22.43 -17.58 19.10
CA LEU A 362 -22.34 -18.53 17.99
C LEU A 362 -23.57 -19.45 17.90
N VAL A 363 -24.13 -19.85 19.05
CA VAL A 363 -25.37 -20.65 19.09
C VAL A 363 -26.58 -19.79 18.68
N ASN A 364 -26.71 -18.54 19.15
CA ASN A 364 -27.83 -17.69 18.72
C ASN A 364 -27.78 -17.31 17.24
N VAL A 365 -26.59 -17.05 16.67
CA VAL A 365 -26.45 -16.70 15.24
C VAL A 365 -26.81 -17.89 14.34
N SER A 366 -26.41 -19.10 14.73
CA SER A 366 -26.76 -20.32 13.98
C SER A 366 -28.26 -20.67 14.11
N PHE A 367 -28.85 -20.53 15.31
CA PHE A 367 -30.24 -20.91 15.54
C PHE A 367 -31.26 -19.89 15.02
N LYS A 368 -31.03 -18.57 15.15
CA LYS A 368 -32.04 -17.56 14.74
C LYS A 368 -32.20 -17.43 13.22
N ARG A 369 -31.18 -17.76 12.42
CA ARG A 369 -31.25 -17.63 10.96
C ARG A 369 -31.73 -18.87 10.21
N GLN A 370 -31.57 -20.07 10.77
CA GLN A 370 -32.14 -21.28 10.15
C GLN A 370 -33.65 -21.40 10.35
N LEU A 371 -34.20 -20.80 11.41
CA LEU A 371 -35.66 -20.73 11.65
C LEU A 371 -36.39 -19.65 10.84
N SER A 372 -35.68 -18.82 10.07
CA SER A 372 -36.27 -17.78 9.21
C SER A 372 -36.16 -18.08 7.71
N ILE A 373 -35.59 -19.24 7.35
CA ILE A 373 -35.47 -19.76 5.97
C ILE A 373 -36.23 -21.11 5.80
N LEU A 374 -36.92 -21.55 6.85
CA LEU A 374 -38.06 -22.47 6.78
C LEU A 374 -39.33 -21.65 6.95
#